data_AF-A0A1G1VQE3-F1
#
_entry.id   AF-A0A1G1VQE3-F1
#
_cell.length_a   1.000
_cell.length_b   1.000
_cell.length_c   1.000
_cell.angle_alpha   90.00
_cell.angle_beta   90.00
_cell.angle_gamma   90.00
#
_symmetry.space_group_name_H-M   'P 1'
#
loop_
_entity.id
_entity.type
_entity.pdbx_description
1 polymer ?
#
loop_
_entity_poly.entity_id
_entity_poly.type
_entity_poly.pdbx_seq_one_letter_code
_entity_poly.pdbx_strand_id
1 'polypeptide(L)' 'MSNTQRLTISLPDYLYQELQTYAPKRQVSRFVAEAVEEKILDKKIPTDPIEDFIAFRDKLPKFTTKQILKAIHQGRT' A
#
# COMPACT_ATOMS: atom_id res chain seq x y z
N MET A 1 5.63 9.34 25.09
CA MET A 1 5.27 7.91 25.27
C MET A 1 5.55 7.20 23.96
N SER A 2 6.31 6.10 23.97
CA SER A 2 6.55 5.29 22.77
C SER A 2 5.24 4.60 22.35
N ASN A 3 4.73 4.92 21.16
CA ASN A 3 3.44 4.45 20.65
C ASN A 3 3.60 3.07 19.97
N THR A 4 4.09 2.07 20.71
CA THR A 4 4.40 0.73 20.20
C THR A 4 3.79 -0.36 21.07
N GLN A 5 3.31 -1.43 20.44
CA GLN A 5 2.82 -2.63 21.12
C GLN A 5 3.79 -3.80 20.89
N ARG A 6 4.01 -4.62 21.92
CA ARG A 6 4.90 -5.78 21.85
C ARG A 6 4.12 -7.03 21.42
N LEU A 7 4.59 -7.71 20.39
CA LEU A 7 4.11 -9.02 19.96
C LEU A 7 5.11 -10.11 20.38
N THR A 8 4.58 -11.23 20.86
CA THR A 8 5.34 -12.46 21.11
C THR A 8 4.77 -13.55 20.22
N ILE A 9 5.61 -14.15 19.38
CA ILE A 9 5.21 -15.14 18.39
C ILE A 9 6.14 -16.35 18.46
N SER A 10 5.59 -17.51 18.14
CA SER A 10 6.35 -18.75 17.94
C SER A 10 6.50 -19.00 16.45
N LEU A 11 7.71 -19.33 16.01
CA LEU A 11 8.00 -19.68 14.62
C LEU A 11 8.47 -21.15 14.55
N PRO A 12 8.20 -21.86 13.45
CA PRO A 12 8.84 -23.15 13.20
C PRO A 12 10.36 -23.01 13.16
N ASP A 13 11.07 -24.01 13.68
CA ASP A 13 12.53 -23.99 13.81
C ASP A 13 13.24 -23.73 12.47
N TYR A 14 12.81 -24.39 11.39
CA TYR A 14 13.41 -24.21 10.07
C TYR A 14 13.33 -22.76 9.59
N LEU A 15 12.19 -22.09 9.85
CA LEU A 15 11.97 -20.71 9.43
C LEU A 15 12.79 -19.75 10.29
N TYR A 16 12.94 -20.04 11.58
CA TYR A 16 13.78 -19.24 12.47
C TYR A 16 15.26 -19.33 12.07
N GLN A 17 15.75 -20.52 11.72
CA GLN A 17 17.11 -20.72 11.21
C GLN A 17 17.33 -19.93 9.92
N GLU A 18 16.37 -19.99 9.00
CA GLU A 18 16.41 -19.24 7.75
C GLU A 18 16.43 -17.71 8.03
N LEU A 19 15.59 -17.22 8.95
CA LEU A 19 15.59 -15.83 9.41
C LEU A 19 16.93 -15.38 9.98
N GLN A 20 17.65 -16.25 10.69
CA GLN A 20 19.00 -15.94 11.20
C GLN A 20 20.04 -15.78 10.09
N THR A 21 19.83 -16.35 8.90
CA THR A 21 20.74 -16.17 7.76
C THR A 21 20.56 -14.79 7.11
N TYR A 22 19.33 -14.28 7.07
CA TYR A 22 18.99 -13.00 6.44
C TYR A 22 19.12 -11.81 7.40
N ALA A 23 18.78 -11.98 8.67
CA ALA A 23 18.84 -10.90 9.65
C ALA A 23 20.24 -10.80 10.29
N PRO A 24 20.85 -9.60 10.35
CA PRO A 24 22.06 -9.39 11.13
C PRO A 24 21.84 -9.79 12.60
N LYS A 25 22.91 -10.25 13.28
CA LYS A 25 22.85 -10.60 14.72
C LYS A 25 22.12 -9.51 15.50
N ARG A 26 21.10 -9.91 16.28
CA ARG A 26 20.22 -9.04 17.11
C ARG A 26 19.20 -8.17 16.37
N GLN A 27 18.97 -8.38 15.07
CA GLN A 27 17.98 -7.61 14.30
C GLN A 27 16.77 -8.41 13.83
N VAL A 28 16.60 -9.65 14.29
CA VAL A 28 15.47 -10.52 13.92
C VAL A 28 14.11 -9.84 14.16
N SER A 29 13.93 -9.20 15.33
CA SER A 29 12.67 -8.51 15.66
C SER A 29 12.39 -7.32 14.73
N ARG A 30 13.44 -6.61 14.30
CA ARG A 30 13.33 -5.50 13.37
C ARG A 30 12.95 -6.00 11.98
N PHE A 31 13.62 -7.04 11.50
CA PHE A 31 13.33 -7.67 10.22
C PHE A 31 11.87 -8.14 10.13
N VAL A 32 11.39 -8.82 11.18
CA VAL A 32 9.99 -9.28 11.24
C VAL A 32 9.02 -8.10 11.24
N ALA A 33 9.33 -7.02 11.98
CA ALA A 33 8.49 -5.83 11.99
C ALA A 33 8.40 -5.16 10.61
N GLU A 34 9.54 -5.01 9.91
CA GLU A 34 9.61 -4.45 8.55
C GLU A 34 8.84 -5.32 7.54
N ALA A 35 9.00 -6.65 7.60
CA ALA A 35 8.26 -7.57 6.72
C ALA A 35 6.74 -7.55 6.97
N VAL A 36 6.32 -7.39 8.23
CA VAL A 36 4.90 -7.24 8.57
C VAL A 36 4.35 -5.91 8.05
N GLU A 37 5.10 -4.82 8.18
CA GLU A 37 4.72 -3.52 7.64
C GLU A 37 4.54 -3.57 6.12
N GLU A 38 5.51 -4.14 5.41
CA GLU A 38 5.44 -4.35 3.96
C GLU A 38 4.19 -5.14 3.57
N LYS A 39 3.91 -6.26 4.24
CA LYS A 39 2.71 -7.07 3.95
C LYS A 39 1.40 -6.36 4.24
N ILE A 40 1.36 -5.50 5.26
CA ILE A 40 0.17 -4.69 5.55
C ILE A 40 0.00 -3.61 4.48
N LEU A 41 1.08 -2.97 4.03
CA LEU A 41 1.04 -1.99 2.95
C LEU A 41 0.56 -2.64 1.65
N ASP A 42 1.11 -3.80 1.27
CA ASP A 42 0.66 -4.59 0.11
C ASP A 42 -0.84 -4.90 0.17
N LYS A 43 -1.36 -5.25 1.35
CA LYS A 43 -2.79 -5.54 1.55
C LYS A 43 -3.68 -4.30 1.57
N LYS A 44 -3.12 -3.12 1.86
CA LYS A 44 -3.85 -1.84 1.84
C LYS A 44 -3.99 -1.28 0.43
N ILE A 45 -3.16 -1.72 -0.51
CA ILE A 45 -3.37 -1.43 -1.92
C ILE A 45 -4.64 -2.19 -2.34
N PRO A 46 -5.71 -1.49 -2.75
CA PRO A 46 -6.96 -2.15 -3.10
C PRO A 46 -6.72 -3.13 -4.25
N THR A 47 -7.46 -4.23 -4.20
CA THR A 47 -7.21 -5.48 -4.95
C THR A 47 -7.28 -5.31 -6.47
N ASP A 48 -7.78 -4.19 -6.98
CA ASP A 48 -7.67 -3.87 -8.40
C ASP A 48 -7.53 -2.33 -8.62
N PRO A 49 -6.36 -1.83 -9.03
CA PRO A 49 -6.19 -0.41 -9.37
C PRO A 49 -7.13 0.06 -10.50
N ILE A 50 -7.65 -0.88 -11.31
CA ILE A 50 -8.66 -0.60 -12.34
C ILE A 50 -10.01 -0.33 -11.68
N GLU A 51 -10.42 -1.11 -10.67
CA GLU A 51 -11.67 -0.87 -9.95
C GLU A 51 -11.66 0.45 -9.19
N ASP A 52 -10.53 0.80 -8.56
CA ASP A 52 -10.35 2.10 -7.91
C ASP A 52 -10.45 3.26 -8.91
N PHE A 53 -9.84 3.12 -10.08
CA PHE A 53 -9.92 4.11 -11.15
C PHE A 53 -11.36 4.28 -11.66
N ILE A 54 -12.09 3.16 -11.84
CA ILE A 54 -13.50 3.18 -12.23
C ILE A 54 -14.36 3.83 -11.14
N ALA A 55 -14.15 3.48 -9.86
CA ALA A 55 -14.87 4.06 -8.73
C ALA A 55 -14.60 5.56 -8.57
N PHE A 56 -13.44 6.04 -9.01
CA PHE A 56 -13.12 7.47 -9.00
C PHE A 56 -13.99 8.28 -9.97
N ARG A 57 -14.51 7.65 -11.03
CA ARG A 57 -15.44 8.28 -12.00
C ARG A 57 -16.66 8.89 -11.30
N ASP A 58 -17.18 8.23 -10.27
CA ASP A 58 -18.39 8.67 -9.57
C ASP A 58 -18.15 9.90 -8.69
N LYS A 59 -16.89 10.15 -8.32
CA LYS A 59 -16.46 11.32 -7.53
C LYS A 59 -16.10 12.53 -8.41
N LEU A 60 -15.97 12.34 -9.73
CA LEU A 60 -15.62 13.41 -10.64
C LEU A 60 -16.84 14.29 -10.98
N PRO A 61 -16.64 15.61 -11.11
CA PRO A 61 -17.70 16.50 -11.56
C PRO A 61 -18.18 16.12 -12.96
N LYS A 62 -19.51 16.00 -13.12
CA LYS A 62 -20.13 15.66 -14.40
C LYS A 62 -20.14 16.89 -15.29
N PHE A 63 -19.42 16.84 -16.40
CA PHE A 63 -19.42 17.89 -17.42
C PHE A 63 -20.25 17.49 -18.63
N THR A 64 -20.99 18.46 -19.16
CA THR A 64 -21.73 18.29 -20.42
C THR A 64 -20.80 18.41 -21.61
N THR A 65 -21.17 17.78 -22.73
CA THR A 65 -20.40 17.84 -24.00
C THR A 65 -20.12 19.28 -24.42
N LYS A 66 -21.06 20.22 -24.20
CA LYS A 66 -20.86 21.65 -24.51
C LYS A 66 -19.74 22.28 -23.68
N GLN A 67 -19.64 21.95 -22.39
CA GLN A 67 -18.57 22.46 -21.51
C GLN A 67 -17.21 21.89 -21.88
N ILE A 68 -17.16 20.59 -22.23
CA ILE A 68 -15.94 19.91 -22.68
C ILE A 68 -15.45 20.56 -23.98
N LEU A 69 -16.33 20.73 -24.97
CA LEU A 69 -15.98 21.35 -26.24
C LEU A 69 -15.52 22.80 -26.09
N LYS A 70 -16.15 23.58 -25.20
CA LYS A 70 -15.74 24.95 -24.90
C LYS A 70 -14.32 25.02 -24.31
N ALA A 71 -13.99 24.13 -23.37
CA ALA A 71 -12.66 24.07 -22.76
C ALA A 71 -11.57 23.65 -23.77
N ILE A 72 -11.86 22.67 -24.63
CA ILE A 72 -10.95 22.25 -25.71
C ILE A 72 -10.70 23.40 -26.69
N HIS A 73 -11.73 24.19 -27.01
CA HIS A 73 -11.60 25.33 -27.91
C HIS A 73 -10.74 26.45 -27.30
N GLN A 74 -10.89 26.72 -26.00
CA GLN A 74 -10.10 27.72 -25.27
C GLN A 74 -8.61 27.36 -25.15
N GLY A 75 -8.25 26.08 -25.14
CA GLY A 75 -6.84 25.65 -25.12
C GLY A 75 -6.17 25.62 -26.49
N ARG A 76 -6.91 25.90 -27.57
CA ARG A 76 -6.43 25.88 -28.96
C ARG A 76 -6.26 27.28 -29.58
N THR A 77 -6.63 28.33 -28.83
CA THR A 77 -6.41 29.75 -29.14
C THR A 77 -5.32 30.30 -28.24
#